data_AF-A0A970WJG3-F1
#
_entry.id   AF-A0A970WJG3-F1
#
_cell.length_a   1.000
_cell.length_b   1.000
_cell.length_c   1.000
_cell.angle_alpha   90.00
_cell.angle_beta   90.00
_cell.angle_gamma   90.00
#
_symmetry.space_group_name_H-M   'P 1'
#
loop_
_entity.id
_entity.type
_entity.pdbx_description
1 polymer ?
#
loop_
_entity_poly.entity_id
_entity_poly.type
_entity_poly.pdbx_seq_one_letter_code
_entity_poly.pdbx_strand_id
1 'polypeptide(L)'
;MPPTSPSPETHGTQASPPSLEIERRIDELGDAFLAEWQSGGRPRIEDYLEQIETAGKARLLEELLGEDVDQCRQRGEVVQADAYRGRFPRHLAIVERVVHRHQFEAVWKSQQVPRIEDYLGQVAESARPALLRELLVLDLDYRGRR
;
A
#
# COMPACT_ATOMS: atom_id res chain seq x y z
N MET A 1 -5.66 -3.61 -62.37
CA MET A 1 -6.82 -2.99 -61.67
C MET A 1 -6.60 -3.15 -60.17
N PRO A 2 -6.76 -2.10 -59.36
CA PRO A 2 -6.45 -2.14 -57.93
C PRO A 2 -7.48 -2.97 -57.14
N PRO A 3 -7.13 -3.50 -55.95
CA PRO A 3 -8.07 -4.21 -55.09
C PRO A 3 -8.96 -3.23 -54.33
N THR A 4 -10.27 -3.47 -54.34
CA THR A 4 -11.22 -2.82 -53.44
C THR A 4 -11.04 -3.39 -52.03
N SER A 5 -10.48 -2.60 -51.12
CA SER A 5 -10.77 -2.78 -49.69
C SER A 5 -12.10 -2.11 -49.39
N PRO A 6 -12.93 -2.72 -48.54
CA PRO A 6 -13.65 -1.94 -47.55
C PRO A 6 -13.20 -2.29 -46.13
N SER A 7 -12.88 -1.20 -45.44
CA SER A 7 -12.71 -0.91 -44.01
C SER A 7 -12.98 -2.00 -42.97
N PRO A 8 -12.13 -2.09 -41.91
CA PRO A 8 -12.53 -2.66 -40.64
C PRO A 8 -13.31 -1.60 -39.85
N GLU A 9 -14.63 -1.66 -39.87
CA GLU A 9 -15.44 -1.07 -38.80
C GLU A 9 -15.91 -2.19 -37.89
N THR A 10 -15.18 -2.40 -36.81
CA THR A 10 -15.77 -2.97 -35.60
C THR A 10 -15.07 -2.29 -34.44
N HIS A 11 -15.70 -1.24 -33.92
CA HIS A 11 -15.46 -0.77 -32.56
C HIS A 11 -15.84 -1.94 -31.64
N GLY A 12 -14.88 -2.85 -31.44
CA GLY A 12 -14.98 -3.86 -30.41
C GLY A 12 -15.00 -3.12 -29.08
N THR A 13 -16.07 -3.33 -28.31
CA THR A 13 -16.08 -3.11 -26.87
C THR A 13 -14.81 -3.77 -26.30
N GLN A 14 -13.78 -2.97 -26.05
CA GLN A 14 -12.57 -3.47 -25.39
C GLN A 14 -12.97 -3.77 -23.95
N ALA A 15 -13.24 -5.04 -23.67
CA ALA A 15 -13.21 -5.52 -22.31
C ALA A 15 -11.79 -5.26 -21.78
N SER A 16 -11.66 -4.36 -20.80
CA SER A 16 -10.39 -4.11 -20.13
C SER A 16 -9.83 -5.43 -19.61
N PRO A 17 -8.50 -5.66 -19.68
CA PRO A 17 -7.90 -6.85 -19.11
C PRO A 17 -8.23 -6.92 -17.61
N PRO A 18 -8.44 -8.12 -17.05
CA PRO A 18 -8.88 -8.31 -15.66
C PRO A 18 -7.93 -7.66 -14.63
N SER A 19 -6.66 -7.47 -14.97
CA SER A 19 -5.70 -6.78 -14.11
C SER A 19 -5.99 -5.28 -13.93
N LEU A 20 -6.47 -4.58 -14.98
CA LEU A 20 -6.78 -3.15 -14.87
C LEU A 20 -8.05 -2.92 -14.06
N GLU A 21 -9.00 -3.85 -14.15
CA GLU A 21 -10.22 -3.79 -13.34
C GLU A 21 -9.92 -3.98 -11.85
N ILE A 22 -9.00 -4.89 -11.52
CA ILE A 22 -8.52 -5.08 -10.14
C ILE A 22 -7.83 -3.81 -9.62
N GLU A 23 -6.91 -3.20 -10.38
CA GLU A 23 -6.24 -1.97 -9.96
C GLU A 23 -7.23 -0.82 -9.75
N ARG A 24 -8.18 -0.63 -10.68
CA ARG A 24 -9.26 0.37 -10.52
C ARG A 24 -10.07 0.11 -9.26
N ARG A 25 -10.36 -1.16 -8.95
CA ARG A 25 -11.10 -1.53 -7.75
C ARG A 25 -10.30 -1.28 -6.47
N ILE A 26 -8.98 -1.46 -6.52
CA ILE A 26 -8.08 -1.13 -5.41
C ILE A 26 -8.14 0.38 -5.15
N ASP A 27 -7.94 1.21 -6.17
CA ASP A 27 -7.98 2.67 -6.07
C ASP A 27 -9.32 3.15 -5.47
N GLU A 28 -10.45 2.62 -5.97
CA GLU A 28 -11.78 2.97 -5.45
C GLU A 28 -11.96 2.64 -3.96
N LEU A 29 -11.46 1.47 -3.54
CA LEU A 29 -11.58 1.03 -2.15
C LEU A 29 -10.62 1.79 -1.24
N GLY A 30 -9.43 2.14 -1.73
CA GLY A 30 -8.49 3.04 -1.07
C GLY A 30 -9.09 4.43 -0.82
N ASP A 31 -9.64 5.05 -1.86
CA ASP A 31 -10.30 6.34 -1.78
C ASP A 31 -11.48 6.33 -0.78
N ALA A 32 -12.32 5.30 -0.83
CA ALA A 32 -13.44 5.14 0.09
C ALA A 32 -12.99 4.98 1.54
N PHE A 33 -11.94 4.20 1.78
CA PHE A 33 -11.35 4.02 3.11
C PHE A 33 -10.79 5.34 3.65
N LEU A 34 -10.03 6.06 2.84
CA LEU A 34 -9.46 7.35 3.23
C LEU A 34 -10.55 8.39 3.51
N ALA A 35 -11.61 8.42 2.69
CA ALA A 35 -12.74 9.32 2.89
C ALA A 35 -13.47 9.08 4.23
N GLU A 36 -13.66 7.81 4.63
CA GLU A 36 -14.27 7.48 5.93
C GLU A 36 -13.37 7.91 7.10
N TRP A 37 -12.07 7.67 6.98
CA TRP A 37 -11.06 8.15 7.93
C TRP A 37 -11.08 9.68 8.11
N GLN A 38 -11.11 10.42 7.00
CA GLN A 38 -11.15 11.88 6.98
C GLN A 38 -12.47 12.44 7.52
N SER A 39 -13.56 11.70 7.41
CA SER A 39 -14.87 12.04 7.98
C SER A 39 -14.96 11.85 9.50
N GLY A 40 -13.87 11.44 10.16
CA GLY A 40 -13.84 11.22 11.61
C GLY A 40 -13.93 9.75 12.02
N GLY A 41 -14.24 8.85 11.09
CA GLY A 41 -14.44 7.42 11.32
C GLY A 41 -13.18 6.64 11.68
N ARG A 42 -13.37 5.33 11.86
CA ARG A 42 -12.31 4.31 12.03
C ARG A 42 -12.69 3.07 11.20
N PRO A 43 -12.56 3.17 9.86
CA PRO A 43 -12.89 2.06 8.99
C PRO A 43 -12.01 0.84 9.31
N ARG A 44 -12.58 -0.36 9.20
CA ARG A 44 -11.82 -1.61 9.39
C ARG A 44 -11.31 -2.09 8.05
N ILE A 45 -10.01 -2.27 7.93
CA ILE A 45 -9.34 -2.77 6.71
C ILE A 45 -10.01 -4.07 6.19
N GLU A 46 -10.40 -4.97 7.08
CA GLU A 46 -11.05 -6.24 6.73
C GLU A 46 -12.32 -6.06 5.89
N ASP A 47 -13.13 -5.04 6.22
CA ASP A 47 -14.41 -4.79 5.55
C ASP A 47 -14.22 -4.37 4.08
N TYR A 48 -13.05 -3.83 3.73
CA TYR A 48 -12.69 -3.47 2.36
C TYR A 48 -12.02 -4.64 1.61
N LEU A 49 -11.22 -5.45 2.31
CA LEU A 49 -10.62 -6.66 1.75
C LEU A 49 -11.64 -7.74 1.36
N GLU A 50 -12.84 -7.71 1.92
CA GLU A 50 -13.95 -8.58 1.51
C GLU A 50 -14.60 -8.14 0.19
N GLN A 51 -14.39 -6.90 -0.24
CA GLN A 51 -15.00 -6.31 -1.44
C GLN A 51 -14.16 -6.46 -2.71
N ILE A 52 -13.04 -7.18 -2.63
CA ILE A 52 -12.15 -7.46 -3.76
C ILE A 52 -11.76 -8.94 -3.82
N GLU A 53 -11.49 -9.41 -5.03
CA GLU A 53 -11.01 -10.77 -5.27
C GLU A 53 -9.65 -11.02 -4.62
N THR A 54 -9.36 -12.29 -4.31
CA THR A 54 -8.12 -12.73 -3.67
C THR A 54 -6.84 -12.21 -4.37
N ALA A 55 -6.88 -12.05 -5.69
CA ALA A 55 -5.77 -11.51 -6.46
C ALA A 55 -5.40 -10.06 -6.08
N GLY A 56 -6.39 -9.23 -5.72
CA GLY A 56 -6.19 -7.83 -5.31
C GLY A 56 -5.94 -7.64 -3.81
N LYS A 57 -6.31 -8.60 -2.96
CA LYS A 57 -6.27 -8.44 -1.49
C LYS A 57 -4.92 -8.06 -0.93
N ALA A 58 -3.83 -8.64 -1.44
CA ALA A 58 -2.49 -8.34 -0.94
C ALA A 58 -2.07 -6.90 -1.24
N ARG A 59 -2.41 -6.40 -2.44
CA ARG A 59 -2.11 -5.04 -2.87
C ARG A 59 -2.99 -4.02 -2.14
N LEU A 60 -4.29 -4.28 -2.04
CA LEU A 60 -5.21 -3.46 -1.26
C LEU A 60 -4.80 -3.40 0.22
N LEU A 61 -4.42 -4.52 0.82
CA LEU A 61 -3.94 -4.53 2.22
C LEU A 61 -2.73 -3.64 2.42
N GLU A 62 -1.77 -3.63 1.49
CA GLU A 62 -0.59 -2.77 1.58
C GLU A 62 -0.97 -1.29 1.56
N GLU A 63 -1.89 -0.90 0.69
CA GLU A 63 -2.38 0.48 0.58
C GLU A 63 -3.17 0.92 1.81
N LEU A 64 -4.19 0.16 2.19
CA LEU A 64 -5.05 0.50 3.33
C LEU A 64 -4.26 0.53 4.64
N LEU A 65 -3.29 -0.36 4.82
CA LEU A 65 -2.46 -0.38 6.02
C LEU A 65 -1.54 0.85 6.09
N GLY A 66 -1.00 1.30 4.96
CA GLY A 66 -0.21 2.53 4.88
C GLY A 66 -1.04 3.74 5.29
N GLU A 67 -2.23 3.89 4.71
CA GLU A 67 -3.18 4.95 5.04
C GLU A 67 -3.60 4.90 6.52
N ASP A 68 -3.95 3.73 7.05
CA ASP A 68 -4.34 3.56 8.45
C ASP A 68 -3.23 4.02 9.43
N VAL A 69 -1.98 3.65 9.15
CA VAL A 69 -0.80 4.05 9.93
C VAL A 69 -0.60 5.57 9.88
N ASP A 70 -0.63 6.15 8.68
CA ASP A 70 -0.41 7.58 8.49
C ASP A 70 -1.53 8.42 9.11
N GLN A 71 -2.78 7.99 8.99
CA GLN A 71 -3.94 8.67 9.58
C GLN A 71 -3.96 8.58 11.11
N CYS A 72 -3.68 7.41 11.69
CA CYS A 72 -3.52 7.27 13.14
C CYS A 72 -2.42 8.21 13.67
N ARG A 73 -1.28 8.26 12.98
CA ARG A 73 -0.15 9.11 13.37
C ARG A 73 -0.51 10.59 13.32
N GLN A 74 -1.22 11.04 12.28
CA GLN A 74 -1.69 12.43 12.19
C GLN A 74 -2.60 12.83 13.36
N ARG A 75 -3.29 11.86 13.98
CA ARG A 75 -4.06 12.05 15.21
C ARG A 75 -3.25 11.91 16.50
N GLY A 76 -1.94 11.70 16.40
CA GLY A 76 -1.02 11.54 17.53
C GLY A 76 -0.97 10.13 18.12
N GLU A 77 -1.54 9.13 17.44
CA GLU A 77 -1.51 7.74 17.87
C GLU A 77 -0.25 7.03 17.37
N VAL A 78 0.32 6.17 18.22
CA VAL A 78 1.46 5.34 17.85
C VAL A 78 0.94 3.97 17.41
N VAL A 79 1.12 3.67 16.13
CA VAL A 79 0.70 2.40 15.53
C VAL A 79 1.86 1.41 15.54
N GLN A 80 1.63 0.25 16.14
CA GLN A 80 2.60 -0.85 16.23
C GLN A 80 2.20 -2.01 15.31
N ALA A 81 3.19 -2.69 14.72
CA ALA A 81 2.94 -3.81 13.82
C ALA A 81 2.17 -4.95 14.51
N ASP A 82 2.39 -5.17 15.81
CA ASP A 82 1.68 -6.19 16.62
C ASP A 82 0.16 -6.05 16.59
N ALA A 83 -0.36 -4.81 16.45
CA ALA A 83 -1.79 -4.55 16.37
C ALA A 83 -2.44 -5.22 15.14
N TYR A 84 -1.66 -5.49 14.09
CA TYR A 84 -2.12 -6.09 12.85
C TYR A 84 -1.67 -7.54 12.67
N ARG A 85 -0.59 -7.99 13.34
CA ARG A 85 -0.10 -9.37 13.24
C ARG A 85 -1.18 -10.40 13.55
N GLY A 86 -1.98 -10.16 14.60
CA GLY A 86 -3.09 -11.04 14.98
C GLY A 86 -4.29 -10.99 14.02
N ARG A 87 -4.51 -9.84 13.35
CA ARG A 87 -5.61 -9.63 12.40
C ARG A 87 -5.31 -10.22 11.03
N PHE A 88 -4.04 -10.17 10.62
CA PHE A 88 -3.58 -10.61 9.29
C PHE A 88 -2.45 -11.65 9.36
N PRO A 89 -2.67 -12.81 9.99
CA PRO A 89 -1.62 -13.83 10.16
C PRO A 89 -1.10 -14.42 8.84
N ARG A 90 -1.88 -14.30 7.74
CA ARG A 90 -1.46 -14.75 6.39
C ARG A 90 -0.61 -13.71 5.65
N HIS A 91 -0.55 -12.48 6.14
CA HIS A 91 0.09 -11.35 5.47
C HIS A 91 1.15 -10.66 6.36
N LEU A 92 1.75 -11.40 7.30
CA LEU A 92 2.73 -10.87 8.26
C LEU A 92 3.86 -10.08 7.58
N ALA A 93 4.41 -10.59 6.48
CA ALA A 93 5.48 -9.91 5.75
C ALA A 93 5.02 -8.55 5.16
N ILE A 94 3.76 -8.44 4.71
CA ILE A 94 3.20 -7.18 4.22
C ILE A 94 3.01 -6.23 5.40
N VAL A 95 2.42 -6.72 6.49
CA VAL A 95 2.18 -5.95 7.71
C VAL A 95 3.47 -5.33 8.25
N GLU A 96 4.50 -6.15 8.46
CA GLU A 96 5.77 -5.70 8.98
C GLU A 96 6.43 -4.67 8.06
N ARG A 97 6.52 -4.99 6.76
CA ARG A 97 7.15 -4.10 5.78
C ARG A 97 6.47 -2.73 5.74
N VAL A 98 5.15 -2.69 5.60
CA VAL A 98 4.40 -1.44 5.46
C VAL A 98 4.48 -0.60 6.72
N VAL A 99 4.20 -1.18 7.89
CA VAL A 99 4.22 -0.43 9.15
C VAL A 99 5.61 0.17 9.41
N HIS A 100 6.68 -0.62 9.24
CA HIS A 100 8.04 -0.12 9.48
C HIS A 100 8.51 0.88 8.41
N ARG A 101 8.13 0.70 7.14
CA ARG A 101 8.38 1.68 6.07
C ARG A 101 7.75 3.03 6.40
N HIS A 102 6.48 3.05 6.78
CA HIS A 102 5.77 4.29 7.11
C HIS A 102 6.33 4.95 8.38
N GLN A 103 6.67 4.18 9.41
CA GLN A 103 7.35 4.70 10.61
C GLN A 103 8.73 5.30 10.29
N PHE A 104 9.51 4.68 9.39
CA PHE A 104 10.81 5.21 8.98
C PHE A 104 10.67 6.54 8.23
N GLU A 105 9.80 6.57 7.23
CA GLU A 105 9.49 7.80 6.47
C GLU A 105 8.97 8.91 7.39
N ALA A 106 8.18 8.52 8.39
CA ALA A 106 7.65 9.39 9.41
C ALA A 106 8.73 10.12 10.23
N VAL A 107 9.78 9.42 10.65
CA VAL A 107 10.91 10.02 11.39
C VAL A 107 11.66 11.02 10.54
N TRP A 108 11.88 10.70 9.25
CA TRP A 108 12.43 11.64 8.28
C TRP A 108 11.59 12.92 8.14
N LYS A 109 10.26 12.77 7.98
CA LYS A 109 9.32 13.91 7.92
C LYS A 109 9.35 14.79 9.18
N SER A 110 9.76 14.24 10.33
CA SER A 110 9.93 14.96 11.58
C SER A 110 11.34 15.57 11.77
N GLN A 111 12.11 15.72 10.68
CA GLN A 111 13.48 16.28 10.68
C GLN A 111 14.49 15.50 11.53
N GLN A 112 14.21 14.23 11.80
CA GLN A 112 15.15 13.33 12.47
C GLN A 112 15.76 12.36 11.44
N VAL A 113 16.93 11.81 11.78
CA VAL A 113 17.61 10.83 10.92
C VAL A 113 17.40 9.43 11.52
N PRO A 114 16.48 8.62 10.98
CA PRO A 114 16.31 7.25 11.43
C PRO A 114 17.52 6.39 11.05
N ARG A 115 17.80 5.35 11.85
CA ARG A 115 18.77 4.30 11.50
C ARG A 115 18.04 3.12 10.89
N ILE A 116 18.52 2.62 9.76
CA ILE A 116 17.89 1.50 9.05
C ILE A 116 17.89 0.24 9.93
N GLU A 117 18.97 0.02 10.68
CA GLU A 117 19.17 -1.17 11.52
C GLU A 117 18.13 -1.30 12.62
N ASP A 118 17.63 -0.18 13.16
CA ASP A 118 16.62 -0.17 14.21
C ASP A 118 15.29 -0.76 13.73
N TYR A 119 14.98 -0.62 12.44
CA TYR A 119 13.75 -1.16 11.83
C TYR A 119 13.95 -2.60 11.36
N LEU A 120 15.12 -2.92 10.78
CA LEU A 120 15.43 -4.29 10.36
C LEU A 120 15.53 -5.28 11.53
N GLY A 121 15.91 -4.79 12.72
CA GLY A 121 15.93 -5.59 13.95
C GLY A 121 14.55 -5.99 14.46
N GLN A 122 13.47 -5.33 14.00
CA GLN A 122 12.10 -5.54 14.49
C GLN A 122 11.27 -6.51 13.62
N VAL A 123 11.81 -6.92 12.46
CA VAL A 123 11.12 -7.79 11.50
C VAL A 123 11.76 -9.16 11.38
N ALA A 124 10.96 -10.14 10.94
CA ALA A 124 11.45 -11.48 10.66
C ALA A 124 12.53 -11.46 9.56
N GLU A 125 13.48 -12.41 9.61
CA GLU A 125 14.62 -12.44 8.66
C GLU A 125 14.18 -12.55 7.20
N SER A 126 13.05 -13.21 6.94
CA SER A 126 12.45 -13.33 5.61
C SER A 126 11.93 -12.00 5.06
N ALA A 127 11.53 -11.06 5.92
CA ALA A 127 11.03 -9.74 5.53
C ALA A 127 12.15 -8.70 5.38
N ARG A 128 13.31 -8.91 6.02
CA ARG A 128 14.42 -7.94 6.03
C ARG A 128 14.89 -7.49 4.64
N PRO A 129 15.07 -8.35 3.62
CA PRO A 129 15.59 -7.90 2.33
C PRO A 129 14.62 -7.00 1.57
N ALA A 130 13.31 -7.23 1.72
CA ALA A 130 12.29 -6.39 1.10
C ALA A 130 12.25 -5.02 1.78
N LEU A 131 12.16 -5.01 3.12
CA LEU A 131 12.17 -3.78 3.90
C LEU A 131 13.45 -2.96 3.68
N LEU A 132 14.63 -3.59 3.70
CA LEU A 132 15.91 -2.92 3.49
C LEU A 132 15.95 -2.13 2.17
N ARG A 133 15.46 -2.71 1.06
CA ARG A 133 15.44 -2.04 -0.24
C ARG A 133 14.59 -0.78 -0.20
N GLU A 134 13.42 -0.86 0.41
CA GLU A 134 12.51 0.28 0.53
C GLU A 134 13.07 1.37 1.44
N LEU A 135 13.63 1.00 2.59
CA LEU A 135 14.26 1.94 3.51
C LEU A 135 15.48 2.63 2.87
N LEU A 136 16.28 1.91 2.09
CA LEU A 136 17.40 2.50 1.35
C LEU A 136 16.94 3.54 0.32
N VAL A 137 15.88 3.24 -0.43
CA VAL A 137 15.32 4.19 -1.41
C VAL A 137 14.85 5.46 -0.70
N LEU A 138 14.13 5.32 0.40
CA LEU A 138 13.67 6.46 1.21
C LEU A 138 14.85 7.24 1.81
N ASP A 139 15.82 6.56 2.43
CA ASP A 139 16.98 7.19 3.05
C ASP A 139 17.79 8.02 2.04
N LEU A 140 18.02 7.49 0.83
CA LEU A 140 18.71 8.21 -0.24
C LEU A 140 17.92 9.41 -0.74
N ASP A 141 16.61 9.28 -0.92
CA ASP A 141 15.73 10.38 -1.37
C ASP A 141 15.71 11.53 -0.34
N TYR A 142 15.49 11.24 0.94
CA TYR A 142 15.46 12.27 1.99
C TYR A 142 16.83 12.90 2.22
N ARG A 143 17.93 12.14 2.15
CA ARG A 143 19.28 12.71 2.25
C ARG A 143 19.64 13.60 1.07
N GLY A 144 19.20 13.26 -0.14
CA GLY A 144 19.46 14.06 -1.33
C GLY A 144 18.70 15.39 -1.36
N ARG A 145 17.60 15.50 -0.62
CA ARG A 145 16.78 16.73 -0.52
C ARG A 145 17.20 17.68 0.60
N ARG A 146 18.11 17.26 1.48
CA ARG A 146 18.57 18.03 2.65
C ARG A 146 19.78 18.89 2.31
#